data_AF-A0A932E5A0-F1
#
_entry.id   AF-A0A932E5A0-F1
#
_cell.length_a   1.000
_cell.length_b   1.000
_cell.length_c   1.000
_cell.angle_alpha   90.00
_cell.angle_beta   90.00
_cell.angle_gamma   90.00
#
_symmetry.space_group_name_H-M   'P 1'
#
loop_
_entity.id
_entity.type
_entity.pdbx_description
1 polymer ?
#
loop_
_entity_poly.entity_id
_entity_poly.type
_entity_poly.pdbx_seq_one_letter_code
_entity_poly.pdbx_strand_id
1 'polypeptide(L)'
;SDEAVPEHLQRDAELWSGCISGALTESEFLQAFEQAGFYGIEIVKRDDTPWRTVEGIEFRSVTLRAYKGKEGACFERNQAVIYKGPFKEVLDDDGHRLKRGVRHAVCDKTFQLYRKDPYRAYFNFIEPQTPIPLDQAQPFDCRRSAPRHPRETKGLDYKATTDASVCRDGGNGTCC
;
A
#
# COMPACT_ATOMS: atom_id res chain seq x y z
N SER A 1 -10.49 -4.13 21.51
CA SER A 1 -11.38 -3.20 22.24
C SER A 1 -11.34 -1.84 21.56
N ASP A 2 -12.30 -0.97 21.86
CA ASP A 2 -12.29 0.44 21.47
C ASP A 2 -11.37 1.31 22.36
N GLU A 3 -11.12 0.87 23.60
CA GLU A 3 -10.20 1.51 24.55
C GLU A 3 -9.20 0.52 25.16
N ALA A 4 -8.11 1.02 25.76
CA ALA A 4 -7.14 0.18 26.44
C ALA A 4 -7.77 -0.52 27.65
N VAL A 5 -7.60 -1.83 27.76
CA VAL A 5 -8.15 -2.63 28.87
C VAL A 5 -7.38 -2.30 30.16
N PRO A 6 -8.01 -1.80 31.23
CA PRO A 6 -7.34 -1.50 32.50
C PRO A 6 -6.68 -2.73 33.14
N GLU A 7 -5.62 -2.50 33.93
CA GLU A 7 -4.81 -3.56 34.53
C GLU A 7 -5.62 -4.52 35.42
N HIS A 8 -6.65 -4.04 36.12
CA HIS A 8 -7.50 -4.90 36.94
C HIS A 8 -8.32 -5.89 36.11
N LEU A 9 -8.79 -5.49 34.92
CA LEU A 9 -9.48 -6.38 33.98
C LEU A 9 -8.52 -7.32 33.26
N GLN A 10 -7.27 -6.89 33.01
CA GLN A 10 -6.24 -7.77 32.44
C GLN A 10 -5.84 -8.90 33.41
N ARG A 11 -5.91 -8.65 34.72
CA ARG A 11 -5.58 -9.61 35.79
C ARG A 11 -6.78 -10.47 36.21
N ASP A 12 -7.97 -10.22 35.69
CA ASP A 12 -9.17 -10.99 36.00
C ASP A 12 -9.16 -12.35 35.27
N ALA A 13 -9.13 -13.44 36.05
CA ALA A 13 -9.04 -14.80 35.53
C ALA A 13 -10.32 -15.25 34.78
N GLU A 14 -11.49 -14.73 35.14
CA GLU A 14 -12.74 -15.05 34.45
C GLU A 14 -12.78 -14.40 33.07
N LEU A 15 -12.31 -13.15 32.97
CA LEU A 15 -12.24 -12.40 31.71
C LEU A 15 -11.13 -12.90 30.76
N TRP A 16 -10.14 -13.61 31.28
CA TRP A 16 -9.09 -14.24 30.47
C TRP A 16 -9.66 -15.30 29.53
N SER A 17 -10.51 -16.19 30.07
CA SER A 17 -11.19 -17.22 29.28
C SER A 17 -12.15 -16.66 28.23
N GLY A 18 -12.62 -15.42 28.44
CA GLY A 18 -13.49 -14.68 27.54
C GLY A 18 -12.78 -13.88 26.45
N CYS A 19 -11.46 -14.02 26.28
CA CYS A 19 -10.65 -13.24 25.32
C CYS A 19 -10.73 -11.70 25.53
N ILE A 20 -11.00 -11.24 26.75
CA ILE A 20 -11.11 -9.81 27.10
C ILE A 20 -9.82 -9.28 27.70
N SER A 21 -9.27 -9.99 28.68
CA SER A 21 -8.11 -9.54 29.45
C SER A 21 -6.85 -9.33 28.61
N GLY A 22 -6.71 -10.07 27.50
CA GLY A 22 -5.60 -9.93 26.55
C GLY A 22 -5.97 -9.22 25.25
N ALA A 23 -7.15 -8.62 25.15
CA ALA A 23 -7.60 -7.98 23.93
C ALA A 23 -6.81 -6.69 23.67
N LEU A 24 -6.17 -6.61 22.50
CA LEU A 24 -5.57 -5.37 21.99
C LEU A 24 -6.67 -4.37 21.61
N THR A 25 -6.34 -3.08 21.65
CA THR A 25 -7.15 -2.07 20.96
C THR A 25 -7.15 -2.32 19.45
N GLU A 26 -8.17 -1.83 18.75
CA GLU A 26 -8.22 -1.95 17.29
C GLU A 26 -6.93 -1.38 16.64
N SER A 27 -6.44 -0.22 17.11
CA SER A 27 -5.21 0.39 16.62
C SER A 27 -3.95 -0.44 16.91
N GLU A 28 -3.79 -0.95 18.14
CA GLU A 28 -2.64 -1.79 18.51
C GLU A 28 -2.62 -3.08 17.71
N PHE A 29 -3.79 -3.63 17.40
CA PHE A 29 -3.88 -4.84 16.60
C PHE A 29 -3.33 -4.63 15.19
N LEU A 30 -3.66 -3.52 14.51
CA LEU A 30 -3.04 -3.18 13.22
C LEU A 30 -1.54 -2.88 13.35
N GLN A 31 -1.15 -2.14 14.40
CA GLN A 31 0.24 -1.75 14.63
C GLN A 31 1.15 -2.97 14.87
N ALA A 32 0.64 -4.03 15.50
CA ALA A 32 1.38 -5.27 15.69
C ALA A 32 1.79 -5.92 14.36
N PHE A 33 0.93 -5.86 13.32
CA PHE A 33 1.29 -6.36 11.98
C PHE A 33 2.30 -5.45 11.27
N GLU A 34 2.18 -4.14 11.43
CA GLU A 34 3.13 -3.17 10.88
C GLU A 34 4.53 -3.40 11.46
N GLN A 35 4.63 -3.52 12.79
CA GLN A 35 5.88 -3.78 13.51
C GLN A 35 6.47 -5.16 13.16
N ALA A 36 5.62 -6.15 12.89
CA ALA A 36 6.04 -7.47 12.43
C ALA A 36 6.51 -7.49 10.96
N GLY A 37 6.50 -6.34 10.26
CA GLY A 37 7.04 -6.20 8.92
C GLY A 37 6.07 -6.56 7.79
N PHE A 38 4.78 -6.70 8.08
CA PHE A 38 3.77 -6.93 7.05
C PHE A 38 3.51 -5.66 6.22
N TYR A 39 2.88 -5.85 5.05
CA TYR A 39 2.33 -4.77 4.23
C TYR A 39 0.88 -5.06 3.84
N GLY A 40 0.20 -4.05 3.28
CA GLY A 40 -1.17 -4.14 2.80
C GLY A 40 -2.13 -4.51 3.93
N ILE A 41 -1.89 -3.94 5.12
CA ILE A 41 -2.66 -4.24 6.32
C ILE A 41 -4.03 -3.59 6.20
N GLU A 42 -5.08 -4.40 6.18
CA GLU A 42 -6.45 -3.93 6.01
C GLU A 42 -7.43 -4.63 6.95
N ILE A 43 -8.45 -3.88 7.39
CA ILE A 43 -9.62 -4.44 8.07
C ILE A 43 -10.57 -4.97 7.00
N VAL A 44 -10.67 -6.30 6.88
CA VAL A 44 -11.61 -6.94 5.94
C VAL A 44 -12.99 -7.13 6.53
N LYS A 45 -13.08 -7.19 7.87
CA LYS A 45 -14.35 -7.25 8.59
C LYS A 45 -14.20 -6.58 9.94
N ARG A 46 -15.21 -5.79 10.32
CA ARG A 46 -15.41 -5.26 11.66
C ARG A 46 -16.89 -5.33 11.97
N ASP A 47 -17.26 -5.99 13.06
CA ASP A 47 -18.66 -6.05 13.48
C ASP A 47 -19.10 -4.69 14.05
N ASP A 48 -20.26 -4.18 13.64
CA ASP A 48 -20.75 -2.87 14.09
C ASP A 48 -21.11 -2.88 15.58
N THR A 49 -21.83 -3.93 15.99
CA THR A 49 -22.25 -4.14 17.38
C THR A 49 -21.16 -4.88 18.17
N PRO A 50 -20.83 -4.43 19.39
CA PRO A 50 -19.95 -5.21 20.25
C PRO A 50 -20.59 -6.54 20.64
N TRP A 51 -19.80 -7.59 20.67
CA TRP A 51 -20.27 -8.89 21.18
C TRP A 51 -20.27 -8.91 22.71
N ARG A 52 -19.53 -7.99 23.36
CA ARG A 52 -19.51 -7.80 24.81
C ARG A 52 -19.06 -6.39 25.18
N THR A 53 -19.59 -5.88 26.28
CA THR A 53 -19.17 -4.63 26.90
C THR A 53 -18.85 -4.88 28.37
N VAL A 54 -17.70 -4.41 28.86
CA VAL A 54 -17.27 -4.56 30.27
C VAL A 54 -16.82 -3.21 30.77
N GLU A 55 -17.43 -2.72 31.86
CA GLU A 55 -17.14 -1.39 32.42
C GLU A 55 -17.19 -0.24 31.40
N GLY A 56 -18.04 -0.37 30.37
CA GLY A 56 -18.17 0.59 29.27
C GLY A 56 -17.27 0.34 28.07
N ILE A 57 -16.28 -0.55 28.18
CA ILE A 57 -15.34 -0.90 27.11
C ILE A 57 -16.02 -1.87 26.15
N GLU A 58 -16.03 -1.55 24.86
CA GLU A 58 -16.70 -2.34 23.83
C GLU A 58 -15.72 -3.30 23.13
N PHE A 59 -16.06 -4.58 23.13
CA PHE A 59 -15.30 -5.63 22.48
C PHE A 59 -16.01 -6.06 21.19
N ARG A 60 -15.32 -5.93 20.06
CA ARG A 60 -15.81 -6.24 18.72
C ARG A 60 -14.97 -7.34 18.07
N SER A 61 -15.57 -8.05 17.13
CA SER A 61 -14.83 -8.96 16.25
C SER A 61 -14.25 -8.18 15.09
N VAL A 62 -12.95 -8.35 14.85
CA VAL A 62 -12.22 -7.73 13.73
C VAL A 62 -11.43 -8.82 13.01
N THR A 63 -11.52 -8.84 11.69
CA THR A 63 -10.68 -9.68 10.83
C THR A 63 -9.75 -8.78 10.03
N LEU A 64 -8.44 -9.04 10.13
CA LEU A 64 -7.42 -8.35 9.38
C LEU A 64 -6.88 -9.25 8.25
N ARG A 65 -6.44 -8.62 7.16
CA ARG A 65 -5.61 -9.23 6.13
C ARG A 65 -4.32 -8.43 6.01
N ALA A 66 -3.20 -9.13 5.85
CA ALA A 66 -1.87 -8.55 5.72
C ALA A 66 -0.96 -9.49 4.92
N TYR A 67 0.08 -8.94 4.30
CA TYR A 67 0.93 -9.62 3.32
C TYR A 67 2.42 -9.56 3.69
N LYS A 68 3.22 -10.52 3.21
CA LYS A 68 4.68 -10.62 3.44
C LYS A 68 5.47 -10.44 2.15
N GLY A 69 6.71 -9.95 2.26
CA GLY A 69 7.63 -9.80 1.14
C GLY A 69 7.88 -8.36 0.71
N LYS A 70 7.89 -7.42 1.67
CA LYS A 70 8.32 -6.02 1.44
C LYS A 70 9.83 -5.82 1.65
N GLU A 71 10.52 -6.84 2.15
CA GLU A 71 11.94 -6.86 2.44
C GLU A 71 12.78 -7.04 1.16
N GLY A 72 14.02 -6.53 1.17
CA GLY A 72 14.97 -6.71 0.06
C GLY A 72 15.74 -5.45 -0.31
N ALA A 73 16.70 -5.61 -1.22
CA ALA A 73 17.54 -4.52 -1.70
C ALA A 73 16.80 -3.59 -2.66
N CYS A 74 17.11 -2.30 -2.60
CA CYS A 74 16.52 -1.26 -3.43
C CYS A 74 17.45 -0.90 -4.59
N PHE A 75 17.03 -1.26 -5.81
CA PHE A 75 17.79 -1.00 -7.04
C PHE A 75 17.03 -0.08 -7.99
N GLU A 76 17.78 0.80 -8.66
CA GLU A 76 17.28 1.73 -9.67
C GLU A 76 17.20 1.04 -11.03
N ARG A 77 15.98 0.98 -11.58
CA ARG A 77 15.70 0.43 -12.91
C ARG A 77 14.92 1.38 -13.82
N ASN A 78 14.91 2.68 -13.49
CA ASN A 78 14.15 3.72 -14.17
C ASN A 78 12.63 3.45 -14.23
N GLN A 79 12.11 2.67 -13.29
CA GLN A 79 10.69 2.35 -13.18
C GLN A 79 9.90 3.44 -12.46
N ALA A 80 8.64 3.63 -12.83
CA ALA A 80 7.77 4.56 -12.14
C ALA A 80 6.37 4.01 -11.91
N VAL A 81 5.72 4.54 -10.89
CA VAL A 81 4.29 4.32 -10.69
C VAL A 81 3.54 5.64 -10.65
N ILE A 82 2.26 5.59 -11.01
CA ILE A 82 1.31 6.68 -10.81
C ILE A 82 0.20 6.16 -9.92
N TYR A 83 0.06 6.73 -8.72
CA TYR A 83 -1.09 6.48 -7.86
C TYR A 83 -2.35 7.04 -8.52
N LYS A 84 -3.39 6.21 -8.66
CA LYS A 84 -4.63 6.55 -9.35
C LYS A 84 -5.60 7.39 -8.50
N GLY A 85 -5.52 7.29 -7.17
CA GLY A 85 -6.52 7.82 -6.25
C GLY A 85 -7.29 6.69 -5.54
N PRO A 86 -8.38 7.00 -4.83
CA PRO A 86 -9.15 8.25 -4.88
C PRO A 86 -8.60 9.40 -4.01
N PHE A 87 -7.78 9.12 -3.00
CA PHE A 87 -7.29 10.13 -2.07
C PHE A 87 -6.28 11.08 -2.71
N LYS A 88 -6.10 12.27 -2.12
CA LYS A 88 -5.14 13.28 -2.62
C LYS A 88 -3.70 12.72 -2.64
N GLU A 89 -3.35 12.01 -1.58
CA GLU A 89 -2.11 11.26 -1.45
C GLU A 89 -2.30 10.10 -0.48
N VAL A 90 -1.43 9.12 -0.56
CA VAL A 90 -1.36 7.97 0.36
C VAL A 90 0.07 7.81 0.87
N LEU A 91 0.19 7.14 2.01
CA LEU A 91 1.45 6.65 2.56
C LEU A 91 1.37 5.12 2.56
N ASP A 92 2.37 4.44 2.03
CA ASP A 92 2.43 2.98 2.12
C ASP A 92 3.14 2.51 3.41
N ASP A 93 3.17 1.19 3.65
CA ASP A 93 3.78 0.60 4.86
C ASP A 93 5.32 0.66 4.88
N ASP A 94 5.97 1.23 3.86
CA ASP A 94 7.41 1.52 3.81
C ASP A 94 7.68 3.04 3.93
N GLY A 95 6.64 3.87 4.10
CA GLY A 95 6.74 5.31 4.30
C GLY A 95 6.82 6.14 3.01
N HIS A 96 6.53 5.55 1.84
CA HIS A 96 6.51 6.28 0.57
C HIS A 96 5.24 7.12 0.45
N ARG A 97 5.39 8.44 0.32
CA ARG A 97 4.26 9.37 0.11
C ARG A 97 3.96 9.53 -1.38
N LEU A 98 2.78 9.11 -1.81
CA LEU A 98 2.39 9.02 -3.22
C LEU A 98 1.20 9.95 -3.50
N LYS A 99 1.45 11.02 -4.25
CA LYS A 99 0.40 11.94 -4.73
C LYS A 99 -0.33 11.39 -5.96
N ARG A 100 -1.66 11.48 -6.00
CA ARG A 100 -2.42 10.99 -7.16
C ARG A 100 -2.02 11.71 -8.45
N GLY A 101 -1.91 10.99 -9.56
CA GLY A 101 -1.57 11.53 -10.87
C GLY A 101 -0.09 11.92 -11.07
N VAL A 102 0.73 11.88 -10.02
CA VAL A 102 2.17 12.17 -10.11
C VAL A 102 2.94 10.88 -10.40
N ARG A 103 3.87 10.94 -11.34
CA ARG A 103 4.81 9.86 -11.66
C ARG A 103 5.89 9.83 -10.60
N HIS A 104 5.89 8.82 -9.74
CA HIS A 104 6.90 8.65 -8.69
C HIS A 104 7.98 7.67 -9.13
N ALA A 105 9.24 8.02 -8.86
CA ALA A 105 10.36 7.10 -8.95
C ALA A 105 10.21 6.03 -7.86
N VAL A 106 10.41 4.76 -8.22
CA VAL A 106 10.43 3.65 -7.26
C VAL A 106 11.58 2.71 -7.59
N CYS A 107 12.14 2.07 -6.56
CA CYS A 107 13.06 0.97 -6.74
C CYS A 107 12.32 -0.29 -7.25
N ASP A 108 13.05 -1.23 -7.86
CA ASP A 108 12.46 -2.46 -8.44
C ASP A 108 11.66 -3.25 -7.42
N LYS A 109 12.18 -3.42 -6.20
CA LYS A 109 11.48 -4.06 -5.08
C LYS A 109 10.07 -3.47 -4.89
N THR A 110 9.97 -2.16 -4.71
CA THR A 110 8.71 -1.44 -4.50
C THR A 110 7.81 -1.51 -5.73
N PHE A 111 8.39 -1.43 -6.92
CA PHE A 111 7.65 -1.57 -8.17
C PHE A 111 6.99 -2.95 -8.30
N GLN A 112 7.72 -4.04 -7.99
CA GLN A 112 7.16 -5.39 -7.97
C GLN A 112 6.17 -5.59 -6.81
N LEU A 113 6.41 -4.97 -5.65
CA LEU A 113 5.48 -5.00 -4.52
C LEU A 113 4.13 -4.39 -4.91
N TYR A 114 4.12 -3.22 -5.55
CA TYR A 114 2.88 -2.58 -5.99
C TYR A 114 2.14 -3.37 -7.08
N ARG A 115 2.80 -4.27 -7.80
CA ARG A 115 2.14 -5.18 -8.76
C ARG A 115 1.38 -6.33 -8.10
N LYS A 116 1.56 -6.54 -6.80
CA LYS A 116 0.87 -7.57 -6.02
C LYS A 116 -0.35 -6.99 -5.31
N ASP A 117 -1.22 -7.87 -4.83
CA ASP A 117 -2.30 -7.47 -3.94
C ASP A 117 -1.76 -6.99 -2.59
N PRO A 118 -2.42 -6.02 -1.94
CA PRO A 118 -3.66 -5.35 -2.36
C PRO A 118 -3.41 -4.10 -3.23
N TYR A 119 -2.15 -3.82 -3.57
CA TYR A 119 -1.75 -2.55 -4.16
C TYR A 119 -2.05 -2.41 -5.65
N ARG A 120 -2.02 -3.51 -6.40
CA ARG A 120 -2.10 -3.52 -7.87
C ARG A 120 -3.22 -2.65 -8.45
N ALA A 121 -4.40 -2.65 -7.84
CA ALA A 121 -5.57 -1.93 -8.35
C ALA A 121 -5.41 -0.39 -8.34
N TYR A 122 -4.52 0.13 -7.49
CA TYR A 122 -4.38 1.56 -7.22
C TYR A 122 -3.29 2.24 -8.06
N PHE A 123 -2.50 1.50 -8.82
CA PHE A 123 -1.34 2.05 -9.53
C PHE A 123 -1.39 1.79 -11.04
N ASN A 124 -0.91 2.77 -11.79
CA ASN A 124 -0.45 2.56 -13.16
C ASN A 124 1.06 2.37 -13.15
N PHE A 125 1.54 1.36 -13.87
CA PHE A 125 2.95 0.96 -13.90
C PHE A 125 3.62 1.46 -15.18
N ILE A 126 4.81 2.02 -15.03
CA ILE A 126 5.60 2.55 -16.15
C ILE A 126 6.97 1.90 -16.10
N GLU A 127 7.21 1.01 -17.06
CA GLU A 127 8.53 0.46 -17.33
C GLU A 127 9.37 1.46 -18.14
N PRO A 128 10.71 1.44 -18.00
CA PRO A 128 11.58 2.17 -18.92
C PRO A 128 11.51 1.58 -20.33
N GLN A 129 11.78 2.39 -21.35
CA GLN A 129 11.89 1.90 -22.73
C GLN A 129 13.08 0.95 -22.91
N THR A 130 14.20 1.25 -22.25
CA THR A 130 15.37 0.39 -22.20
C THR A 130 15.45 -0.24 -20.81
N PRO A 131 15.18 -1.55 -20.67
CA PRO A 131 15.28 -2.23 -19.39
C PRO A 131 16.71 -2.22 -18.86
N ILE A 132 16.86 -1.95 -17.56
CA ILE A 132 18.14 -2.07 -16.86
C ILE A 132 18.16 -3.45 -16.17
N PRO A 133 19.13 -4.34 -16.49
CA PRO A 133 19.32 -5.60 -15.78
C PRO A 133 19.67 -5.38 -14.29
N LEU A 134 19.26 -6.31 -13.41
CA LEU A 134 19.45 -6.17 -11.96
C LEU A 134 20.92 -6.14 -11.53
N ASP A 135 21.78 -6.88 -12.22
CA ASP A 135 23.23 -6.94 -12.00
C ASP A 135 23.95 -5.63 -12.37
N GLN A 136 23.31 -4.79 -13.19
CA GLN A 136 23.83 -3.49 -13.62
C GLN A 136 23.15 -2.33 -12.88
N ALA A 137 22.10 -2.61 -12.10
CA ALA A 137 21.30 -1.62 -11.43
C ALA A 137 22.04 -1.01 -10.23
N GLN A 138 22.02 0.31 -10.13
CA GLN A 138 22.64 1.04 -9.03
C GLN A 138 21.72 1.05 -7.80
N PRO A 139 22.26 1.25 -6.58
CA PRO A 139 21.43 1.44 -5.39
C PRO A 139 20.48 2.63 -5.54
N PHE A 140 19.25 2.47 -5.05
CA PHE A 140 18.22 3.51 -5.06
C PHE A 140 17.89 3.98 -3.64
N ASP A 141 17.87 5.30 -3.42
CA ASP A 141 17.45 5.90 -2.13
C ASP A 141 15.91 5.88 -2.02
N CYS A 142 15.35 4.72 -1.67
CA CYS A 142 13.90 4.51 -1.64
C CYS A 142 13.19 5.34 -0.53
N ARG A 143 13.93 6.00 0.38
CA ARG A 143 13.35 6.93 1.37
C ARG A 143 12.78 8.22 0.76
N ARG A 144 13.12 8.53 -0.49
CA ARG A 144 12.64 9.73 -1.18
C ARG A 144 11.53 9.37 -2.16
N SER A 145 10.31 9.84 -1.89
CA SER A 145 9.23 9.82 -2.87
C SER A 145 9.35 10.98 -3.85
N ALA A 146 10.38 10.91 -4.70
CA ALA A 146 10.65 11.94 -5.71
C ALA A 146 9.78 11.72 -6.96
N PRO A 147 9.24 12.80 -7.58
CA PRO A 147 8.69 12.71 -8.92
C PRO A 147 9.76 12.24 -9.91
N ARG A 148 9.44 11.25 -10.74
CA ARG A 148 10.27 10.81 -11.87
C ARG A 148 9.94 11.63 -13.09
N HIS A 149 10.95 12.28 -13.67
CA HIS A 149 10.79 13.01 -14.92
C HIS A 149 10.49 12.01 -16.06
N PRO A 150 9.52 12.27 -16.96
CA PRO A 150 9.18 11.31 -18.01
C PRO A 150 10.35 10.91 -18.94
N ARG A 151 11.37 11.77 -19.08
CA ARG A 151 12.58 11.46 -19.86
C ARG A 151 13.42 10.34 -19.25
N GLU A 152 13.40 10.14 -17.94
CA GLU A 152 14.13 9.03 -17.30
C GLU A 152 13.59 7.67 -17.75
N THR A 153 12.27 7.54 -17.89
CA THR A 153 11.62 6.32 -18.41
C THR A 153 11.73 6.19 -19.94
N LYS A 154 11.75 7.31 -20.68
CA LYS A 154 11.74 7.28 -22.16
C LYS A 154 13.14 7.22 -22.77
N GLY A 155 14.18 7.59 -22.02
CA GLY A 155 15.50 7.91 -22.55
C GLY A 155 15.66 9.42 -22.78
N LEU A 156 16.85 9.97 -22.49
CA LEU A 156 17.12 11.40 -22.58
C LEU A 156 16.97 11.95 -24.01
N ASP A 157 17.26 11.13 -25.01
CA ASP A 157 17.26 11.50 -26.43
C ASP A 157 15.97 11.10 -27.16
N TYR A 158 14.93 10.67 -26.44
CA TYR A 158 13.66 10.28 -27.05
C TYR A 158 12.97 11.49 -27.71
N LYS A 159 12.90 11.47 -29.05
CA LYS A 159 12.27 12.50 -29.90
C LYS A 159 11.27 11.93 -30.92
N ALA A 160 10.84 10.68 -30.75
CA ALA A 160 9.93 10.04 -31.69
C ALA A 160 8.58 10.79 -31.76
N THR A 161 8.07 10.95 -32.98
CA THR A 161 6.72 11.47 -33.26
C THR A 161 5.98 10.38 -34.02
N THR A 162 4.85 9.93 -33.49
CA THR A 162 3.99 8.92 -34.12
C THR A 162 2.67 9.54 -34.51
N ASP A 163 2.04 9.03 -35.57
CA ASP A 163 0.71 9.47 -35.98
C ASP A 163 -0.31 9.22 -34.85
N ALA A 164 -1.29 10.12 -34.72
CA ALA A 164 -2.39 9.91 -33.78
C ALA A 164 -3.19 8.68 -34.20
N SER A 165 -3.49 7.79 -33.25
CA SER A 165 -4.49 6.75 -33.48
C SER A 165 -5.80 7.40 -33.87
N VAL A 166 -6.39 6.99 -35.00
CA VAL A 166 -7.67 7.53 -35.47
C VAL A 166 -8.73 7.24 -34.41
N CYS A 167 -9.07 8.26 -33.61
CA CYS A 167 -10.25 8.25 -32.76
C CYS A 167 -11.45 8.30 -33.70
N ARG A 168 -11.94 7.14 -34.11
CA ARG A 168 -13.20 7.08 -34.86
C ARG A 168 -14.30 7.44 -33.88
N ASP A 169 -14.86 8.64 -34.03
CA ASP A 169 -16.14 9.02 -33.45
C ASP A 169 -17.18 7.99 -33.93
N GLY A 170 -17.47 7.03 -33.06
CA GLY A 170 -18.38 5.94 -33.38
C GLY A 170 -19.81 6.46 -33.35
N GLY A 171 -20.50 6.44 -34.49
CA GLY A 171 -21.96 6.42 -34.56
C GLY A 171 -22.59 5.16 -33.95
N ASN A 172 -21.92 4.48 -33.02
CA ASN A 172 -22.47 3.40 -32.22
C ASN A 172 -21.70 3.27 -30.90
N GLY A 173 -22.05 4.13 -29.94
CA GLY A 173 -22.31 3.72 -28.56
C GLY A 173 -21.18 3.20 -27.66
N THR A 174 -19.92 3.13 -28.11
CA THR A 174 -18.79 2.77 -27.24
C THR A 174 -17.65 3.75 -27.45
N CYS A 175 -17.70 4.85 -26.70
CA CYS A 175 -16.60 5.80 -26.59
C CYS A 175 -15.64 5.40 -25.46
N CYS A 176 -14.39 5.83 -25.67
CA CYS A 176 -13.19 5.63 -24.86
C CYS A 176 -13.36 5.83 -23.35
#